data_AF-A0A271M0A4-F1
#
_entry.id   AF-A0A271M0A4-F1
#
_cell.length_a   1.000
_cell.length_b   1.000
_cell.length_c   1.000
_cell.angle_alpha   90.00
_cell.angle_beta   90.00
_cell.angle_gamma   90.00
#
_symmetry.space_group_name_H-M   'P 1'
#
loop_
_entity.id
_entity.type
_entity.pdbx_description
1 polymer ?
#
loop_
_entity_poly.entity_id
_entity_poly.type
_entity_poly.pdbx_seq_one_letter_code
_entity_poly.pdbx_strand_id
1 'polypeptide(L)' 'MGFYWIGFVFWTLIFTSIICVVWGIWKKSASRLVIGAILFVPIAYYFSGAENHFKYIMLTPIVFLIMAFVVKKQEASF' A
#
# COMPACT_ATOMS: atom_id res chain seq x y z
N MET A 1 -15.70 25.09 -7.95
CA MET A 1 -15.23 23.84 -8.56
C MET A 1 -13.75 23.60 -8.25
N GLY A 2 -13.34 23.50 -6.97
CA GLY A 2 -11.93 23.73 -6.60
C GLY A 2 -11.24 22.73 -5.67
N PHE A 3 -11.86 21.61 -5.26
CA PHE A 3 -11.22 20.74 -4.25
C PHE A 3 -11.45 19.22 -4.43
N TYR A 4 -12.16 18.79 -5.48
CA TYR A 4 -12.49 17.37 -5.68
C TYR A 4 -11.34 16.52 -6.23
N TRP A 5 -10.37 17.13 -6.92
CA TRP A 5 -9.29 16.38 -7.59
C TRP A 5 -8.31 15.73 -6.62
N ILE A 6 -7.91 16.44 -5.55
CA ILE A 6 -7.02 15.86 -4.52
C ILE A 6 -7.70 14.68 -3.84
N GLY A 7 -8.97 14.82 -3.44
CA GLY A 7 -9.73 13.73 -2.84
C GLY A 7 -9.89 12.56 -3.80
N PHE A 8 -10.22 12.82 -5.06
CA PHE A 8 -10.34 11.77 -6.08
C PHE A 8 -9.02 11.02 -6.29
N VAL A 9 -7.89 11.72 -6.41
CA VAL A 9 -6.56 11.09 -6.54
C VAL A 9 -6.21 10.29 -5.29
N PHE A 10 -6.49 10.82 -4.10
CA PHE A 10 -6.26 10.12 -2.83
C PHE A 10 -7.02 8.80 -2.75
N TRP A 11 -8.33 8.81 -3.03
CA TRP A 11 -9.15 7.59 -3.03
C TRP A 11 -8.72 6.61 -4.14
N THR A 12 -8.34 7.11 -5.30
CA THR A 12 -7.85 6.28 -6.41
C THR A 12 -6.52 5.61 -6.06
N LEU A 13 -5.61 6.29 -5.37
CA LEU A 13 -4.36 5.70 -4.89
C LEU A 13 -4.61 4.59 -3.87
N ILE A 14 -5.52 4.79 -2.92
CA ILE A 14 -5.92 3.76 -1.95
C ILE A 14 -6.42 2.52 -2.69
N PHE A 15 -7.40 2.71 -3.59
CA PHE A 15 -8.00 1.61 -4.33
C PHE A 15 -6.98 0.86 -5.19
N THR A 16 -6.13 1.59 -5.92
CA THR A 16 -5.09 1.01 -6.76
C THR A 16 -4.06 0.25 -5.93
N SER A 17 -3.63 0.80 -4.79
CA SER A 17 -2.72 0.13 -3.86
C SER A 17 -3.30 -1.19 -3.35
N ILE A 18 -4.58 -1.18 -2.92
CA ILE A 18 -5.26 -2.40 -2.46
C ILE A 18 -5.32 -3.45 -3.59
N ILE A 19 -5.68 -3.05 -4.82
CA ILE A 19 -5.69 -3.97 -5.96
C ILE A 19 -4.30 -4.55 -6.21
N CYS A 20 -3.25 -3.73 -6.21
CA CYS A 20 -1.88 -4.19 -6.39
C CYS A 20 -1.47 -5.20 -5.32
N VAL A 21 -1.84 -4.97 -4.06
CA VAL A 21 -1.53 -5.89 -2.95
C VAL A 21 -2.31 -7.19 -3.06
N VAL A 22 -3.63 -7.13 -3.24
CA VAL A 22 -4.46 -8.35 -3.39
C VAL A 22 -3.98 -9.18 -4.57
N TRP A 23 -3.71 -8.53 -5.72
CA TRP A 23 -3.22 -9.22 -6.90
C TRP A 23 -1.78 -9.72 -6.73
N GLY A 24 -0.94 -8.98 -6.01
CA GLY A 24 0.42 -9.38 -5.66
C GLY A 24 0.46 -10.62 -4.78
N ILE A 25 -0.41 -10.70 -3.77
CA ILE A 25 -0.57 -11.90 -2.93
C ILE A 25 -1.06 -13.07 -3.79
N TRP A 26 -2.13 -12.86 -4.57
CA TRP A 26 -2.74 -13.94 -5.37
C TRP A 26 -1.77 -14.53 -6.40
N LYS A 27 -1.01 -13.67 -7.10
CA LYS A 27 -0.03 -14.10 -8.10
C LYS A 27 1.35 -14.37 -7.52
N LYS A 28 1.50 -14.36 -6.19
CA LYS A 28 2.79 -14.46 -5.50
C LYS A 28 3.87 -13.62 -6.19
N SER A 29 3.58 -12.33 -6.38
CA SER A 29 4.48 -11.40 -7.06
C SER A 29 4.95 -10.33 -6.08
N ALA A 30 6.20 -10.44 -5.66
CA ALA A 30 6.83 -9.47 -4.76
C ALA A 30 6.80 -8.04 -5.32
N SER A 31 7.03 -7.88 -6.63
CA SER A 31 7.06 -6.57 -7.29
C SER A 31 5.72 -5.83 -7.19
N ARG A 32 4.59 -6.54 -7.30
CA ARG A 32 3.25 -5.91 -7.18
C ARG A 32 2.96 -5.45 -5.75
N LEU A 33 3.47 -6.18 -4.75
CA LEU A 33 3.38 -5.79 -3.35
C LEU A 33 4.22 -4.56 -3.05
N VAL A 34 5.41 -4.45 -3.62
CA VAL A 34 6.25 -3.25 -3.53
C VAL A 34 5.57 -2.05 -4.20
N ILE A 35 4.98 -2.23 -5.38
CA ILE A 35 4.21 -1.16 -6.05
C ILE A 35 3.04 -0.71 -5.16
N GLY A 36 2.29 -1.66 -4.59
CA GLY A 36 1.22 -1.37 -3.63
C GLY A 36 1.72 -0.58 -2.42
N ALA A 37 2.87 -0.96 -1.84
CA ALA A 37 3.52 -0.24 -0.74
C ALA A 37 3.84 1.21 -1.10
N ILE A 38 4.49 1.43 -2.25
CA ILE A 38 4.86 2.76 -2.74
C ILE A 38 3.62 3.62 -2.96
N LEU A 39 2.58 3.09 -3.61
CA LEU A 39 1.32 3.80 -3.84
C LEU A 39 0.61 4.19 -2.54
N PHE A 40 0.82 3.44 -1.46
CA PHE A 40 0.22 3.74 -0.15
C PHE A 40 1.03 4.76 0.66
N VAL A 41 2.27 5.08 0.30
CA VAL A 41 3.13 6.03 1.05
C VAL A 41 2.48 7.40 1.26
N PRO A 42 1.88 8.06 0.25
CA PRO A 42 1.22 9.35 0.46
C PRO A 42 0.07 9.27 1.48
N ILE A 43 -0.65 8.15 1.50
CA ILE A 43 -1.75 7.90 2.44
C ILE A 43 -1.21 7.65 3.84
N ALA A 44 -0.15 6.85 3.95
CA ALA A 44 0.53 6.63 5.22
C ALA A 44 1.06 7.94 5.83
N TYR A 45 1.63 8.81 5.01
CA TYR A 45 2.08 10.13 5.43
C TYR A 45 0.91 11.00 5.90
N TYR A 46 -0.21 11.01 5.18
CA TYR A 46 -1.43 11.71 5.61
C TYR A 46 -1.89 11.28 7.01
N PHE A 47 -1.88 9.98 7.29
CA PHE A 47 -2.28 9.45 8.60
C PHE A 47 -1.21 9.60 9.70
N SER A 48 0.04 9.93 9.37
CA SER A 48 1.10 10.11 10.38
C SER A 48 0.85 11.28 11.33
N GLY A 49 0.11 12.29 10.88
CA GLY A 49 -0.33 13.43 11.69
C GLY A 49 -1.62 13.18 12.50
N ALA A 50 -2.18 11.97 12.46
CA ALA A 50 -3.41 11.67 13.20
C ALA A 50 -3.11 11.50 14.70
N GLU A 51 -3.91 12.13 15.56
CA GLU A 51 -3.76 12.04 17.02
C GLU A 51 -4.48 10.84 17.64
N ASN A 52 -5.25 10.11 16.84
CA ASN A 52 -6.04 8.96 17.27
C ASN A 52 -5.49 7.62 16.75
N HIS A 53 -6.26 6.55 16.90
CA HIS A 53 -5.87 5.21 16.44
C HIS A 53 -5.60 5.11 14.93
N PHE A 54 -6.10 6.04 14.11
CA PHE A 54 -5.80 6.03 12.67
C PHE A 54 -4.33 6.29 12.36
N LYS A 55 -3.53 6.80 13.30
CA LYS A 55 -2.07 6.93 13.13
C LYS A 55 -1.39 5.62 12.77
N TYR A 56 -1.92 4.48 13.22
CA TYR A 56 -1.35 3.17 12.90
C TYR A 56 -1.48 2.78 11.42
N ILE A 57 -2.37 3.44 10.66
CA ILE A 57 -2.47 3.27 9.20
C ILE A 57 -1.14 3.66 8.52
N MET A 58 -0.35 4.55 9.13
CA MET A 58 0.98 4.92 8.61
C MET A 58 1.94 3.72 8.45
N LEU A 59 1.70 2.63 9.19
CA LEU A 59 2.53 1.42 9.14
C LEU A 59 2.17 0.48 7.99
N THR A 60 1.06 0.73 7.28
CA THR A 60 0.57 -0.14 6.19
C THR A 60 1.61 -0.42 5.10
N PRO A 61 2.41 0.56 4.61
CA PRO A 61 3.45 0.28 3.62
C PRO A 61 4.50 -0.72 4.13
N ILE A 62 4.82 -0.70 5.42
CA ILE A 62 5.76 -1.66 6.03
C ILE A 62 5.16 -3.06 5.99
N VAL A 63 3.86 -3.20 6.32
CA VAL A 63 3.16 -4.49 6.21
C VAL A 63 3.21 -5.02 4.77
N PHE A 64 2.99 -4.16 3.78
CA PHE A 64 3.08 -4.53 2.36
C PHE A 64 4.48 -4.98 1.96
N LEU A 65 5.53 -4.33 2.47
CA LEU A 65 6.93 -4.73 2.24
C LEU A 65 7.29 -6.05 2.93
N ILE A 66 6.80 -6.30 4.14
CA ILE A 66 6.98 -7.59 4.82
C ILE A 66 6.36 -8.71 3.98
N MET A 67 5.13 -8.51 3.49
CA MET A 67 4.48 -9.46 2.59
C MET A 67 5.29 -9.67 1.30
N ALA A 68 5.80 -8.59 0.70
CA ALA A 68 6.65 -8.68 -0.49
C ALA A 68 7.90 -9.53 -0.25
N PHE A 69 8.54 -9.37 0.92
CA PHE A 69 9.71 -10.16 1.30
C PHE A 69 9.36 -11.64 1.48
N VAL A 70 8.26 -11.96 2.16
CA VAL A 70 7.79 -13.34 2.35
C VAL A 70 7.51 -14.01 1.00
N VAL A 71 6.82 -13.31 0.10
CA VAL A 71 6.52 -13.81 -1.25
C VAL A 71 7.80 -14.02 -2.06
N LYS A 72 8.73 -13.06 -2.05
CA LYS A 72 10.02 -13.19 -2.74
C LYS A 72 10.84 -14.39 -2.26
N LYS A 73 10.82 -14.66 -0.94
CA LYS A 73 11.51 -15.82 -0.36
C LYS A 73 10.90 -17.14 -0.87
N GLN A 74 9.59 -17.19 -1.08
CA GLN A 74 8.91 -18.36 -1.66
C GLN A 74 9.27 -18.54 -3.14
N GLU A 75 9.38 -17.45 -3.92
CA GLU A 75 9.81 -17.49 -5.32
C GLU A 75 11.22 -18.08 -5.47
N ALA A 76 12.14 -17.75 -4.57
CA ALA A 76 13.56 -18.16 -4.63
C ALA A 76 13.85 -19.57 -4.07
N SER A 77 12.84 -20.29 -3.57
CA SER A 77 12.99 -21.61 -2.94
C SER A 77 12.51 -22.78 -3.81
N PHE A 78 12.18 -22.52 -5.08
CA PHE A 78 11.87 -23.51 -6.12
C PHE A 78 13.01 -23.55 -7.15
#